data_AF-X1SGZ0-F1
#
_entry.id   AF-X1SGZ0-F1
#
_cell.length_a   1.000
_cell.length_b   1.000
_cell.length_c   1.000
_cell.angle_alpha   90.00
_cell.angle_beta   90.00
_cell.angle_gamma   90.00
#
_symmetry.space_group_name_H-M   'P 1'
#
loop_
_entity.id
_entity.type
_entity.pdbx_description
1 polymer ?
#
loop_
_entity_poly.entity_id
_entity_poly.type
_entity_poly.pdbx_seq_one_letter_code
_entity_poly.pdbx_strand_id
1 'polypeptide(L)' 'MVAKIRRVGSVRISPDGKLIAYTLSVPRQIYTDDDGSAWSELHIVGQDGQSRPFVTGKVNISSIDWTPDGKEISF' A
#
# COMPACT_ATOMS: atom_id res chain seq x y z
N MET A 1 4.75 21.60 -14.43
CA MET A 1 3.85 20.89 -13.50
C MET A 1 4.31 19.44 -13.42
N VAL A 2 4.62 18.91 -12.23
CA VAL A 2 4.88 17.48 -12.05
C VAL A 2 3.60 16.80 -11.56
N ALA A 3 3.18 15.73 -12.22
CA ALA A 3 1.94 15.04 -11.89
C ALA A 3 2.10 14.23 -10.59
N LYS A 4 1.19 14.43 -9.63
CA LYS A 4 1.12 13.66 -8.37
C LYS A 4 0.13 12.49 -8.51
N ILE A 5 0.44 11.56 -9.40
CA ILE A 5 -0.42 10.39 -9.64
C ILE A 5 -0.18 9.37 -8.53
N ARG A 6 -1.25 8.94 -7.86
CA ARG A 6 -1.23 7.77 -6.97
C ARG A 6 -1.80 6.58 -7.71
N ARG A 7 -1.20 5.41 -7.50
CA ARG A 7 -1.57 4.17 -8.21
C ARG A 7 -1.64 3.00 -7.23
N VAL A 8 -2.70 2.21 -7.32
CA VAL A 8 -2.80 0.91 -6.63
C VAL A 8 -1.93 -0.12 -7.38
N GLY A 9 -1.11 -0.83 -6.62
CA GLY A 9 -0.21 -1.89 -7.09
C GLY A 9 -0.74 -3.28 -6.76
N SER A 10 0.00 -4.03 -5.94
CA SER A 10 -0.41 -5.38 -5.51
C SER A 10 -1.71 -5.30 -4.73
N VAL A 11 -2.59 -6.29 -4.90
CA VAL A 11 -3.88 -6.39 -4.20
C VAL A 11 -4.05 -7.84 -3.73
N ARG A 12 -4.45 -8.02 -2.47
CA ARG A 12 -4.71 -9.34 -1.86
C ARG A 12 -5.93 -9.27 -0.95
N ILE A 13 -6.84 -10.21 -1.12
CA ILE A 13 -8.02 -10.36 -0.27
C ILE A 13 -7.64 -11.27 0.91
N SER A 14 -8.09 -10.94 2.12
CA SER A 14 -7.91 -11.77 3.30
C SER A 14 -8.60 -13.13 3.12
N PRO A 15 -8.15 -14.20 3.79
CA PRO A 15 -8.78 -15.52 3.70
C PRO A 15 -10.27 -15.54 4.04
N ASP A 16 -10.72 -14.66 4.94
CA ASP A 16 -12.14 -14.52 5.31
C ASP A 16 -12.95 -13.59 4.41
N GLY A 17 -12.31 -12.97 3.40
CA GLY A 17 -12.94 -12.08 2.43
C GLY A 17 -13.35 -10.70 2.96
N LYS A 18 -13.02 -10.34 4.20
CA LYS A 18 -13.49 -9.09 4.83
C LYS A 18 -12.56 -7.90 4.60
N LEU A 19 -11.28 -8.15 4.34
CA LEU A 19 -10.26 -7.14 4.19
C LEU A 19 -9.54 -7.31 2.85
N ILE A 20 -9.07 -6.21 2.30
CA ILE A 20 -8.22 -6.18 1.12
C ILE A 20 -6.98 -5.38 1.48
N ALA A 21 -5.83 -6.04 1.44
CA ALA A 21 -4.52 -5.39 1.52
C ALA A 21 -4.09 -4.97 0.11
N TYR A 22 -3.53 -3.78 -0.01
CA TYR A 22 -2.98 -3.32 -1.28
C TYR A 22 -1.79 -2.39 -1.10
N THR A 23 -0.91 -2.37 -2.11
CA THR A 23 0.15 -1.37 -2.16
C THR A 23 -0.31 -0.10 -2.88
N LEU A 24 0.13 1.05 -2.39
CA LEU A 24 -0.19 2.35 -2.94
C LEU A 24 1.09 3.10 -3.29
N SER A 25 1.25 3.38 -4.58
CA SER A 25 2.34 4.20 -5.09
C SER A 25 2.08 5.67 -4.76
N VAL A 26 3.02 6.28 -4.03
CA VAL A 26 2.96 7.68 -3.60
C VAL A 26 4.17 8.43 -4.16
N PRO A 27 3.98 9.43 -5.04
CA PRO A 27 5.06 10.22 -5.59
C PRO A 27 5.91 10.87 -4.51
N ARG A 28 7.22 10.88 -4.71
CA ARG A 28 8.17 11.57 -3.84
C ARG A 28 7.94 13.08 -3.82
N GLN A 29 8.30 13.71 -2.71
CA GLN A 29 8.26 15.16 -2.61
C GLN A 29 9.54 15.77 -3.20
N ILE A 30 9.37 16.52 -4.30
CA ILE A 30 10.46 17.23 -4.98
C ILE A 30 11.11 18.23 -4.00
N TYR A 31 12.44 18.31 -4.03
CA TYR A 31 13.27 19.16 -3.15
C TYR A 31 13.26 18.77 -1.67
N THR A 32 12.68 17.63 -1.29
CA THR A 32 12.63 17.16 0.10
C THR A 32 13.04 15.70 0.23
N ASP A 33 12.61 14.86 -0.68
CA ASP A 33 12.99 13.45 -0.74
C ASP A 33 14.18 13.25 -1.66
N ASP A 34 14.99 12.22 -1.36
CA ASP A 34 16.05 11.77 -2.25
C ASP A 34 15.47 11.29 -3.59
N ASP A 35 16.28 11.34 -4.64
CA ASP A 35 15.90 10.86 -5.95
C ASP A 35 15.54 9.36 -5.92
N GLY A 36 14.52 8.99 -6.70
CA GLY A 36 14.08 7.61 -6.80
C GLY A 36 12.66 7.46 -7.33
N SER A 37 12.23 6.21 -7.48
CA SER A 37 10.83 5.88 -7.80
C SER A 37 9.88 6.31 -6.68
N ALA A 38 8.60 6.44 -6.99
CA ALA A 38 7.56 6.65 -5.98
C ALA A 38 7.69 5.64 -4.82
N TRP A 39 7.36 6.09 -3.61
CA TRP A 39 7.22 5.22 -2.44
C TRP A 39 6.09 4.23 -2.66
N SER A 40 6.19 3.06 -2.03
CA SER A 40 5.16 2.02 -2.08
C SER A 40 4.70 1.72 -0.66
N GLU A 41 3.52 2.21 -0.32
CA GLU A 41 2.93 2.06 1.01
C GLU A 41 1.97 0.88 1.05
N LEU A 42 1.75 0.29 2.22
CA LEU A 42 0.72 -0.72 2.45
C LEU A 42 -0.51 -0.10 3.10
N HIS A 43 -1.66 -0.36 2.49
CA HIS A 43 -2.97 0.07 2.96
C HIS A 43 -3.92 -1.12 3.03
N ILE A 44 -4.94 -1.02 3.88
CA ILE A 44 -6.00 -2.02 4.03
C ILE A 44 -7.34 -1.33 3.86
N VAL A 45 -8.24 -1.95 3.11
CA VAL A 45 -9.64 -1.51 2.99
C VAL A 45 -10.57 -2.64 3.41
N GLY A 46 -11.61 -2.29 4.17
CA GLY A 46 -12.68 -3.21 4.56
C GLY A 46 -13.95 -3.00 3.73
N GLN A 47 -15.04 -3.63 4.14
CA GLN A 47 -16.34 -3.54 3.45
C GLN A 47 -16.94 -2.12 3.42
N ASP A 48 -16.51 -1.25 4.33
CA ASP A 48 -16.93 0.16 4.36
C ASP A 48 -16.26 1.02 3.28
N GLY A 49 -15.36 0.44 2.48
CA GLY A 49 -14.66 1.12 1.39
C GLY A 49 -13.61 2.14 1.86
N GLN A 50 -13.37 2.26 3.17
CA GLN A 50 -12.42 3.22 3.70
C GLN A 50 -11.00 2.65 3.67
N SER A 51 -10.13 3.29 2.89
CA SER A 51 -8.69 3.05 2.87
C SER A 51 -8.08 3.43 4.21
N ARG A 52 -7.39 2.49 4.86
CA ARG A 52 -6.67 2.70 6.11
C ARG A 52 -5.17 2.49 5.89
N PRO A 53 -4.32 3.46 6.26
CA PRO A 53 -2.87 3.28 6.20
C PRO A 53 -2.44 2.18 7.18
N PHE A 54 -1.56 1.29 6.74
CA PHE A 54 -1.02 0.20 7.56
C PHE A 54 0.50 0.34 7.75
N VAL A 55 1.26 0.45 6.65
CA VAL A 55 2.69 0.81 6.68
C VAL A 55 2.95 1.89 5.63
N THR A 56 3.29 3.11 6.08
CA THR A 56 3.32 4.31 5.22
C THR A 56 4.57 5.16 5.40
N GLY A 57 4.75 6.17 4.55
CA GLY A 57 5.88 7.10 4.57
C GLY A 57 6.94 6.75 3.53
N LYS A 58 8.22 6.94 3.88
CA LYS A 58 9.36 6.68 2.97
C LYS A 58 9.72 5.19 2.91
N VAL A 59 8.74 4.36 2.53
CA VAL A 59 8.84 2.90 2.51
C VAL A 59 8.63 2.34 1.11
N ASN A 60 9.10 1.11 0.88
CA ASN A 60 8.95 0.40 -0.39
C ASN A 60 8.44 -1.02 -0.16
N ILE A 61 7.14 -1.15 0.08
CA ILE A 61 6.46 -2.44 0.27
C ILE A 61 6.17 -3.08 -1.08
N SER A 62 6.43 -4.39 -1.19
CA SER A 62 6.17 -5.19 -2.38
C SER A 62 5.69 -6.58 -1.99
N SER A 63 5.26 -7.40 -2.97
CA SER A 63 5.00 -8.83 -2.78
C SER A 63 4.11 -9.21 -1.59
N ILE A 64 3.11 -8.37 -1.28
CA ILE A 64 2.24 -8.59 -0.13
C ILE A 64 1.45 -9.92 -0.25
N ASP A 65 1.27 -10.60 0.88
CA ASP A 65 0.32 -11.71 1.02
C ASP A 65 -0.23 -11.84 2.44
N TRP A 66 -1.41 -12.44 2.60
CA TRP A 66 -1.98 -12.69 3.92
C TRP A 66 -1.44 -13.99 4.50
N THR A 67 -1.26 -14.04 5.82
CA THR A 67 -1.08 -15.32 6.50
C THR A 67 -2.33 -16.19 6.34
N PRO A 68 -2.21 -17.54 6.40
CA PRO A 68 -3.35 -18.44 6.23
C PRO A 68 -4.50 -18.19 7.23
N ASP A 69 -4.20 -17.69 8.43
CA ASP A 69 -5.18 -17.32 9.44
C ASP A 69 -5.77 -15.91 9.27
N GLY A 70 -5.29 -15.15 8.29
CA GLY A 70 -5.76 -13.81 7.93
C GLY A 70 -5.43 -12.71 8.94
N LYS A 71 -4.56 -12.97 9.93
CA LYS A 71 -4.26 -12.01 10.99
C LYS A 71 -3.09 -11.08 10.67
N GLU A 72 -2.20 -11.51 9.78
CA GLU A 72 -0.99 -10.78 9.44
C GLU A 72 -0.80 -10.71 7.92
N ILE A 73 0.09 -9.81 7.50
CA ILE A 73 0.47 -9.60 6.10
C ILE A 73 2.00 -9.71 6.01
N SER A 74 2.49 -10.58 5.13
CA SER A 74 3.90 -10.68 4.77
C SER A 74 4.23 -9.74 3.60
N PHE A 75 5.49 -9.29 3.52
CA PHE A 75 6.00 -8.40 2.46
C PHE A 75 7.53 -8.36 2.43
#